data_AF-A0A843CDQ7-F1
#
_entry.id   AF-A0A843CDQ7-F1
#
_cell.length_a   1.000
_cell.length_b   1.000
_cell.length_c   1.000
_cell.angle_alpha   90.00
_cell.angle_beta   90.00
_cell.angle_gamma   90.00
#
_symmetry.space_group_name_H-M   'P 1'
#
loop_
_entity.id
_entity.type
_entity.pdbx_description
1 polymer ?
#
loop_
_entity_poly.entity_id
_entity_poly.type
_entity_poly.pdbx_seq_one_letter_code
_entity_poly.pdbx_strand_id
1 'polypeptide(L)'
;METVEFRRIPQESGQAVGFLKEHVKGRIKTKGTQVQVEGAKHKDLKLLLHKFLRHRGLEGYRVVSQSGILEIVPEHHAAHSAREAGTAPSAAATMPYFFPGSPPLKVEKKVKARREP
;
A
#
# COMPACT_ATOMS: atom_id res chain seq x y z
N MET A 1 -10.83 -24.77 3.03
CA MET A 1 -11.93 -24.04 2.36
C MET A 1 -11.79 -22.59 2.75
N GLU A 2 -11.81 -21.69 1.78
CA GLU A 2 -11.63 -20.27 2.02
C GLU A 2 -12.82 -19.48 1.51
N THR A 3 -13.05 -18.35 2.17
CA THR A 3 -14.17 -17.46 1.87
C THR A 3 -13.63 -16.12 1.43
N VAL A 4 -14.17 -15.60 0.34
CA VAL A 4 -13.93 -14.25 -0.17
C VAL A 4 -15.24 -13.46 -0.09
N GLU A 5 -15.19 -12.26 0.48
CA GLU A 5 -16.37 -11.39 0.61
C GLU A 5 -16.22 -10.09 -0.19
N PHE A 6 -17.21 -9.86 -1.06
CA PHE A 6 -17.31 -8.69 -1.94
C PHE A 6 -18.33 -7.67 -1.41
N ARG A 7 -18.38 -7.42 -0.08
CA ARG A 7 -19.40 -6.55 0.54
C ARG A 7 -19.46 -5.14 -0.06
N ARG A 8 -18.31 -4.59 -0.45
CA ARG A 8 -18.19 -3.20 -0.92
C ARG A 8 -18.33 -3.06 -2.43
N ILE A 9 -18.14 -4.14 -3.19
CA ILE A 9 -18.20 -4.17 -4.65
C ILE A 9 -18.98 -5.40 -5.14
N PRO A 10 -20.28 -5.53 -4.81
CA PRO A 10 -21.06 -6.73 -5.10
C PRO A 10 -21.18 -7.01 -6.61
N GLN A 11 -21.19 -5.95 -7.44
CA GLN A 11 -21.26 -6.03 -8.91
C GLN A 11 -20.08 -6.77 -9.56
N GLU A 12 -18.91 -6.76 -8.92
CA GLU A 12 -17.70 -7.37 -9.45
C GLU A 12 -17.59 -8.87 -9.10
N SER A 13 -18.40 -9.35 -8.15
CA SER A 13 -18.34 -10.73 -7.67
C SER A 13 -18.50 -11.77 -8.79
N GLY A 14 -19.39 -11.53 -9.75
CA GLY A 14 -19.62 -12.44 -10.89
C GLY A 14 -18.39 -12.56 -11.80
N GLN A 15 -17.72 -11.44 -12.08
CA GLN A 15 -16.52 -11.40 -12.91
C GLN A 15 -15.32 -12.00 -12.17
N ALA A 16 -15.22 -11.76 -10.86
CA ALA A 16 -14.20 -12.37 -10.02
C ALA A 16 -14.33 -13.90 -10.00
N VAL A 17 -15.56 -14.44 -9.99
CA VAL A 17 -15.78 -15.88 -10.04
C VAL A 17 -15.31 -16.48 -11.36
N GLY A 18 -15.57 -15.82 -12.50
CA GLY A 18 -15.04 -16.23 -13.79
C GLY A 18 -13.52 -16.29 -13.78
N PHE A 19 -12.89 -15.21 -13.32
CA PHE A 19 -11.43 -15.12 -13.19
C PHE A 19 -10.84 -16.21 -12.27
N LEU A 20 -11.47 -16.45 -11.12
CA LEU A 20 -11.02 -17.46 -10.16
C LEU A 20 -11.20 -18.88 -10.72
N LYS A 21 -12.26 -19.16 -11.48
CA LYS A 21 -12.45 -20.48 -12.14
C LYS A 21 -11.33 -20.80 -13.13
N GLU A 22 -10.83 -19.79 -13.85
CA GLU A 22 -9.74 -19.97 -14.82
C GLU A 22 -8.40 -20.24 -14.13
N HIS A 23 -8.17 -19.62 -12.96
CA HIS A 23 -6.87 -19.63 -12.30
C HIS A 23 -6.75 -20.64 -11.15
N VAL A 24 -7.87 -21.15 -10.62
CA VAL A 24 -7.89 -22.09 -9.49
C VAL A 24 -8.34 -23.47 -9.97
N LYS A 25 -7.49 -24.47 -9.75
CA LYS A 25 -7.85 -25.89 -9.90
C LYS A 25 -8.62 -26.35 -8.67
N GLY A 26 -9.91 -26.02 -8.60
CA GLY A 26 -10.72 -26.26 -7.40
C GLY A 26 -12.22 -26.08 -7.60
N ARG A 27 -13.00 -26.34 -6.54
CA ARG A 27 -14.44 -26.11 -6.53
C ARG A 27 -14.72 -24.69 -6.05
N ILE A 28 -15.56 -23.97 -6.79
CA ILE A 28 -15.98 -22.61 -6.45
C ILE A 28 -17.48 -22.59 -6.28
N LYS A 29 -17.95 -22.15 -5.11
CA LYS A 29 -19.37 -21.96 -4.79
C LYS A 29 -19.64 -20.49 -4.55
N THR A 30 -20.71 -19.98 -5.13
CA THR A 30 -21.14 -18.59 -4.97
C THR A 30 -22.40 -18.53 -4.11
N LYS A 31 -22.40 -17.64 -3.12
CA LYS A 31 -23.54 -17.35 -2.26
C LYS A 31 -23.71 -15.83 -2.18
N GLY A 32 -24.42 -15.26 -3.14
CA GLY A 32 -24.60 -13.80 -3.24
C GLY A 32 -23.25 -13.08 -3.33
N THR A 33 -22.93 -12.27 -2.31
CA THR A 33 -21.67 -11.50 -2.22
C THR A 33 -20.48 -12.30 -1.67
N GLN A 34 -20.69 -13.56 -1.29
CA GLN A 34 -19.68 -14.45 -0.75
C GLN A 34 -19.27 -15.50 -1.78
N VAL A 35 -17.97 -15.65 -2.00
CA VAL A 35 -17.39 -16.68 -2.87
C VAL A 35 -16.59 -17.64 -2.02
N GLN A 36 -16.95 -18.91 -2.07
CA GLN A 36 -16.26 -19.98 -1.36
C GLN A 36 -15.38 -20.75 -2.34
N VAL A 37 -14.10 -20.88 -2.01
CA VAL A 37 -13.12 -21.57 -2.85
C VAL A 37 -12.52 -22.73 -2.08
N GLU A 38 -12.51 -23.90 -2.70
CA GLU A 38 -11.96 -25.13 -2.18
C GLU A 38 -10.76 -25.58 -3.04
N GLY A 39 -9.65 -25.96 -2.41
CA GLY A 39 -8.46 -26.47 -3.09
C GLY A 39 -7.37 -25.42 -3.39
N ALA A 40 -7.57 -24.15 -3.05
CA ALA A 40 -6.54 -23.11 -3.16
C ALA A 40 -5.96 -22.74 -1.78
N LYS A 41 -4.70 -22.28 -1.79
CA LYS A 41 -4.04 -21.72 -0.61
C LYS A 41 -4.40 -20.24 -0.44
N HIS A 42 -4.45 -19.80 0.81
CA HIS A 42 -4.81 -18.44 1.20
C HIS A 42 -4.00 -17.34 0.53
N LYS A 43 -2.69 -17.54 0.50
CA LYS A 43 -1.76 -16.58 -0.10
C LYS A 43 -1.99 -16.45 -1.60
N ASP A 44 -2.26 -17.57 -2.27
CA ASP A 44 -2.47 -17.62 -3.72
C ASP A 44 -3.81 -16.97 -4.09
N LEU A 45 -4.87 -17.22 -3.31
CA LEU A 45 -6.16 -16.56 -3.49
C LEU A 45 -6.07 -15.05 -3.28
N LYS A 46 -5.37 -14.61 -2.23
CA LYS A 46 -5.14 -13.18 -1.98
C LYS A 46 -4.39 -12.53 -3.15
N LEU A 47 -3.37 -13.20 -3.69
CA LEU A 47 -2.61 -12.70 -4.84
C LEU A 47 -3.47 -12.61 -6.10
N LEU A 48 -4.27 -13.64 -6.39
CA LEU A 48 -5.19 -13.64 -7.53
C LEU A 48 -6.21 -12.51 -7.43
N LEU A 49 -6.78 -12.29 -6.24
CA LEU A 49 -7.70 -11.17 -6.02
C LEU A 49 -7.01 -9.82 -6.20
N HIS A 50 -5.77 -9.65 -5.74
CA HIS A 50 -5.00 -8.42 -6.04
C HIS A 50 -4.83 -8.20 -7.54
N LYS A 51 -4.51 -9.25 -8.29
CA LYS A 51 -4.36 -9.18 -9.76
C LYS A 51 -5.69 -8.81 -10.42
N PHE A 52 -6.79 -9.43 -9.99
CA PHE A 52 -8.13 -9.12 -10.48
C PHE A 52 -8.49 -7.65 -10.24
N LEU A 53 -8.29 -7.13 -9.02
CA LEU A 53 -8.60 -5.74 -8.69
C LEU A 53 -7.80 -4.76 -9.56
N ARG A 54 -6.50 -5.00 -9.74
CA ARG A 54 -5.66 -4.17 -10.60
C ARG A 54 -6.10 -4.21 -12.06
N HIS A 55 -6.41 -5.39 -12.59
CA HIS A 55 -6.87 -5.53 -13.97
C HIS A 55 -8.21 -4.82 -14.22
N ARG A 56 -9.05 -4.68 -13.20
CA ARG A 56 -10.32 -3.95 -13.27
C ARG A 56 -10.19 -2.44 -13.01
N GLY A 57 -9.00 -1.94 -12.68
CA GLY A 57 -8.78 -0.54 -12.31
C GLY A 57 -9.32 -0.19 -10.91
N LEU A 58 -9.53 -1.19 -10.05
CA LEU A 58 -10.04 -1.03 -8.68
C LEU A 58 -8.89 -0.78 -7.68
N GLU A 59 -7.99 0.14 -8.01
CA GLU A 59 -6.81 0.43 -7.19
C GLU A 59 -7.14 1.10 -5.85
N GLY A 60 -8.34 1.67 -5.72
CA GLY A 60 -8.87 2.17 -4.45
C GLY A 60 -9.40 1.07 -3.52
N TYR A 61 -9.16 -0.22 -3.83
CA TYR A 61 -9.56 -1.35 -3.01
C TYR A 61 -8.38 -2.28 -2.75
N ARG A 62 -8.31 -2.81 -1.53
CA ARG A 62 -7.32 -3.80 -1.10
C ARG A 62 -7.99 -5.06 -0.59
N VAL A 63 -7.27 -6.17 -0.65
CA VAL A 63 -7.71 -7.44 -0.08
C VAL A 63 -7.08 -7.62 1.30
N VAL A 64 -7.93 -7.72 2.31
CA VAL A 64 -7.54 -7.95 3.70
C VAL A 64 -7.87 -9.39 4.06
N SER A 65 -6.94 -10.06 4.74
CA SER A 65 -7.18 -11.36 5.32
C SER A 65 -7.54 -11.17 6.78
N GLN A 66 -8.78 -11.43 7.16
CA GLN A 66 -9.23 -11.42 8.55
C GLN A 66 -9.77 -12.79 8.92
N SER A 67 -9.16 -13.45 9.92
CA SER A 67 -9.68 -14.68 10.52
C SER A 67 -10.05 -15.80 9.53
N GLY A 68 -9.27 -15.96 8.45
CA GLY A 68 -9.52 -16.98 7.42
C GLY A 68 -10.52 -16.58 6.33
N ILE A 69 -10.96 -15.32 6.33
CA ILE A 69 -11.83 -14.70 5.32
C ILE A 69 -11.03 -13.62 4.58
N LEU A 70 -11.17 -13.56 3.26
CA LEU A 70 -10.60 -12.53 2.40
C LEU A 70 -11.67 -11.48 2.12
N GLU A 71 -11.54 -10.32 2.74
CA GLU A 71 -12.44 -9.19 2.57
C GLU A 71 -11.85 -8.16 1.62
N ILE A 72 -12.68 -7.60 0.74
CA ILE A 72 -12.30 -6.49 -0.12
C ILE A 72 -12.76 -5.19 0.53
N VAL A 73 -11.80 -4.36 0.92
CA VAL A 73 -11.99 -3.13 1.69
C VAL A 73 -11.41 -1.96 0.91
N PRO A 74 -12.01 -0.75 0.95
CA PRO A 74 -11.40 0.44 0.38
C PRO A 74 -9.99 0.64 0.92
N GLU A 75 -9.06 0.94 0.01
CA GLU A 75 -7.71 1.30 0.37
C GLU A 75 -7.74 2.72 0.95
N HIS A 76 -7.55 2.81 2.26
CA HIS A 76 -7.35 4.09 2.91
C HIS A 76 -5.96 4.57 2.48
N HIS A 77 -5.91 5.39 1.42
CA HIS A 77 -4.73 6.17 1.11
C HIS A 77 -4.58 7.20 2.23
N ALA A 78 -3.97 6.79 3.35
CA ALA A 78 -3.26 7.76 4.15
C ALA A 78 -2.18 8.27 3.20
N ALA A 79 -2.43 9.42 2.57
CA ALA A 79 -1.43 10.13 1.81
C ALA A 79 -0.19 10.15 2.69
N HIS A 80 0.86 9.42 2.30
CA HIS A 80 2.13 9.55 2.96
C HIS A 80 2.46 11.02 2.81
N SER A 81 2.25 11.82 3.87
CA SER A 81 2.61 13.22 3.87
C SER A 81 4.06 13.21 3.43
N ALA A 82 4.33 13.78 2.25
CA ALA A 82 5.66 13.82 1.68
C ALA A 82 6.56 14.25 2.84
N ARG A 83 7.43 13.33 3.28
CA ARG A 83 8.28 13.57 4.43
C ARG A 83 9.01 14.86 4.07
N GLU A 84 8.80 15.90 4.87
CA GLU A 84 9.31 17.25 4.61
C GLU A 84 10.72 17.09 4.05
N ALA A 85 10.92 17.48 2.79
CA ALA A 85 12.14 17.16 2.07
C ALA A 85 13.30 17.79 2.85
N GLY A 86 13.95 16.98 3.67
CA GLY A 86 15.08 17.43 4.48
C GLY A 86 16.08 18.05 3.52
N THR A 87 16.55 19.26 3.83
CA THR A 87 17.63 19.84 3.03
C THR A 87 18.84 18.94 3.16
N ALA A 88 19.37 18.46 2.03
CA ALA A 88 20.56 17.63 2.03
C ALA A 88 21.70 18.42 2.73
N PRO A 89 22.39 17.83 3.72
CA PRO A 89 23.49 18.51 4.37
C PRO A 89 24.58 18.84 3.34
N SER A 90 25.16 20.03 3.44
CA SER A 90 26.30 20.42 2.58
C SER A 90 27.44 19.43 2.75
N ALA A 91 28.19 19.14 1.67
CA ALA A 91 29.32 18.19 1.70
C ALA A 91 30.31 18.49 2.84
N ALA A 92 30.52 19.78 3.17
CA ALA A 92 31.37 20.21 4.27
C ALA A 92 30.84 19.84 5.67
N ALA A 93 29.51 19.71 5.83
CA ALA A 93 28.88 19.30 7.10
C ALA A 93 28.91 17.78 7.31
N THR A 94 29.05 17.01 6.24
CA THR A 94 29.04 15.53 6.26
C THR A 94 30.45 14.94 6.35
N MET A 95 31.49 15.72 6.04
CA MET A 95 32.88 15.24 5.98
C MET A 95 33.62 15.44 7.33
N PRO A 96 34.29 14.39 7.87
CA PRO A 96 34.98 14.48 9.16
C PRO A 96 36.32 15.24 9.12
N TYR A 97 36.83 15.60 7.94
CA TYR A 97 38.13 16.27 7.76
C TYR A 97 38.01 17.59 7.00
N PHE A 98 38.89 18.53 7.35
CA PHE A 98 39.04 19.83 6.72
C PHE A 98 39.58 19.71 5.29
N PHE A 99 38.90 20.30 4.30
CA PHE A 99 39.35 20.37 2.91
C PHE A 99 40.20 21.63 2.68
N PRO A 100 41.54 21.50 2.57
CA PRO A 100 42.41 22.64 2.27
C PRO A 100 42.09 23.15 0.86
N GLY A 101 41.58 24.38 0.77
CA GLY A 101 41.18 25.03 -0.50
C GLY A 101 39.73 25.55 -0.53
N SER A 102 38.91 25.19 0.46
CA SER A 102 37.59 25.79 0.63
C SER A 102 37.66 27.04 1.52
N PRO A 103 37.09 28.19 1.11
CA PRO A 103 37.05 29.36 1.98
C PRO A 103 36.20 29.05 3.23
N PRO A 104 36.61 29.50 4.43
CA PRO A 104 35.84 29.25 5.64
C PRO A 104 34.42 29.82 5.49
N LEU A 105 33.40 28.98 5.68
CA LEU A 105 32.02 29.41 5.62
C LEU A 105 31.77 30.42 6.74
N LYS A 106 31.40 31.65 6.37
CA LYS A 106 30.89 32.65 7.31
C LYS A 106 29.58 32.12 7.87
N VAL A 107 29.61 31.60 9.10
CA VAL A 107 28.38 31.28 9.83
C VAL A 107 27.73 32.61 10.18
N GLU A 108 26.82 33.08 9.33
CA GLU A 108 25.91 34.15 9.71
C GLU A 108 25.06 33.63 10.87
N LYS A 109 25.45 33.98 12.10
CA LYS A 109 24.62 33.80 13.27
C LYS A 109 23.36 34.63 13.02
N LYS A 110 22.28 34.01 12.55
CA LYS A 110 20.96 34.62 12.61
C LYS A 110 20.67 34.88 14.09
N VAL A 111 20.85 36.13 14.49
CA VAL A 111 20.47 36.63 15.81
C VAL A 111 18.97 36.36 15.94
N LYS A 112 18.63 35.43 16.84
CA LYS A 112 17.25 35.14 17.20
C LYS A 112 16.73 36.38 17.92
N ALA A 113 15.84 37.14 17.29
CA ALA A 113 15.19 38.28 17.91
C ALA A 113 14.52 37.81 19.21
N ARG A 114 15.02 38.30 20.35
CA ARG A 114 14.34 38.18 21.64
C ARG A 114 12.98 38.87 21.49
N ARG A 115 11.90 38.12 21.64
CA ARG A 115 10.61 38.69 22.03
C ARG A 115 10.67 38.90 23.54
N GLU A 116 10.72 40.15 23.94
CA GLU A 116 10.55 40.58 25.34
C GLU A 116 9.03 40.56 25.70
N PRO A 117 8.70 40.44 27.00
CA PRO A 117 7.41 39.95 27.50
C PRO A 117 6.23 40.91 27.33
#